data_AF-A0A970PP54-F1
#
_entry.id   AF-A0A970PP54-F1
#
_cell.length_a   1.000
_cell.length_b   1.000
_cell.length_c   1.000
_cell.angle_alpha   90.00
_cell.angle_beta   90.00
_cell.angle_gamma   90.00
#
_symmetry.space_group_name_H-M   'P 1'
#
loop_
_entity.id
_entity.type
_entity.pdbx_description
1 polymer ?
#
loop_
_entity_poly.entity_id
_entity_poly.type
_entity_poly.pdbx_seq_one_letter_code
_entity_poly.pdbx_strand_id
1 'polypeptide(L)'
;MRRFFRKAALISLGLVLVAATGISEVIKDEVIYARLSSQGEVESVYVVNGFETSEISEVNDYGLYLETMPLTQAEAFAYQDGQAHFTMAPGRFYYQGTPDRMSLPWEIAMRYTLNGEEVMP
;
A
#
# COMPACT_ATOMS: atom_id res chain seq x y z
N MET A 1 -15.11 -48.67 62.44
CA MET A 1 -14.73 -47.31 62.88
C MET A 1 -14.14 -46.55 61.71
N ARG A 2 -14.55 -45.29 61.57
CA ARG A 2 -14.27 -44.37 60.45
C ARG A 2 -12.79 -43.99 60.38
N ARG A 3 -12.30 -43.65 59.17
CA ARG A 3 -11.63 -42.36 58.86
C ARG A 3 -11.32 -42.28 57.35
N PHE A 4 -12.12 -41.47 56.65
CA PHE A 4 -11.88 -41.02 55.28
C PHE A 4 -10.72 -40.01 55.28
N PHE A 5 -9.63 -40.29 54.57
CA PHE A 5 -8.60 -39.29 54.26
C PHE A 5 -9.01 -38.54 52.98
N ARG A 6 -9.46 -37.30 53.13
CA ARG A 6 -9.70 -36.38 52.01
C ARG A 6 -8.35 -35.97 51.43
N LYS A 7 -8.04 -36.40 50.20
CA LYS A 7 -6.92 -35.85 49.43
C LYS A 7 -7.32 -34.45 48.96
N ALA A 8 -6.75 -33.41 49.56
CA ALA A 8 -6.85 -32.05 49.05
C ALA A 8 -5.95 -31.95 47.81
N ALA A 9 -6.56 -31.77 46.64
CA ALA A 9 -5.83 -31.43 45.42
C ALA A 9 -5.70 -29.90 45.36
N LEU A 10 -4.48 -29.38 45.50
CA LEU A 10 -4.18 -27.99 45.17
C LEU A 10 -4.12 -27.88 43.64
N ILE A 11 -5.03 -27.11 43.06
CA ILE A 11 -4.98 -26.71 41.65
C ILE A 11 -4.22 -25.39 41.60
N SER A 12 -2.97 -25.43 41.16
CA SER A 12 -2.18 -24.24 40.82
C SER A 12 -2.67 -23.67 39.50
N LEU A 13 -3.30 -22.49 39.55
CA LEU A 13 -3.72 -21.72 38.38
C LEU A 13 -2.47 -21.04 37.78
N GLY A 14 -1.94 -21.59 36.69
CA GLY A 14 -0.88 -20.92 35.92
C GLY A 14 -1.47 -19.77 35.12
N LEU A 15 -1.10 -18.53 35.46
CA LEU A 15 -1.43 -17.35 34.66
C LEU A 15 -0.55 -17.37 33.41
N VAL A 16 -1.12 -17.73 32.26
CA VAL A 16 -0.46 -17.57 30.97
C VAL A 16 -0.64 -16.11 30.55
N LEU A 17 0.41 -15.31 30.66
CA LEU A 17 0.47 -14.00 30.01
C LEU A 17 0.63 -14.25 28.50
N VAL A 18 -0.47 -14.19 27.76
CA VAL A 18 -0.40 -14.03 26.30
C VAL A 18 -0.06 -12.57 26.05
N ALA A 19 1.18 -12.29 25.69
CA ALA A 19 1.52 -11.00 25.12
C ALA A 19 0.86 -10.93 23.74
N ALA A 20 -0.19 -10.11 23.62
CA ALA A 20 -0.70 -9.73 22.32
C ALA A 20 0.37 -8.85 21.67
N THR A 21 1.07 -9.38 20.66
CA THR A 21 1.87 -8.54 19.77
C THR A 21 0.90 -7.61 19.07
N GLY A 22 1.03 -6.29 19.29
CA GLY A 22 0.36 -5.30 18.46
C GLY A 22 0.77 -5.56 17.02
N ILE A 23 -0.19 -5.70 16.12
CA ILE A 23 0.10 -5.77 14.69
C ILE A 23 0.37 -4.33 14.27
N SER A 24 1.59 -4.03 13.83
CA SER A 24 1.88 -2.79 13.11
C SER A 24 0.87 -2.64 11.98
N GLU A 25 0.04 -1.61 12.02
CA GLU A 25 -0.83 -1.31 10.89
C GLU A 25 -0.06 -0.45 9.90
N VAL A 26 0.27 -1.05 8.74
CA VAL A 26 0.77 -0.30 7.59
C VAL A 26 -0.44 0.19 6.79
N ILE A 27 -0.63 1.50 6.74
CA ILE A 27 -1.70 2.14 5.99
C ILE A 27 -1.20 2.42 4.58
N LYS A 28 -1.98 2.03 3.56
CA LYS A 28 -1.67 2.30 2.14
C LYS A 28 -2.64 3.34 1.57
N ASP A 29 -2.10 4.28 0.80
CA ASP A 29 -2.84 5.09 -0.17
C ASP A 29 -2.24 4.95 -1.57
N GLU A 30 -3.04 5.18 -2.61
CA GLU A 30 -2.62 5.06 -4.00
C GLU A 30 -3.16 6.25 -4.80
N VAL A 31 -2.28 6.91 -5.55
CA VAL A 31 -2.63 8.07 -6.39
C VAL A 31 -2.25 7.79 -7.84
N ILE A 32 -3.23 7.94 -8.73
CA ILE A 32 -3.06 7.71 -10.16
C ILE A 32 -2.88 9.06 -10.84
N TYR A 33 -1.71 9.26 -11.44
CA TYR A 33 -1.42 10.42 -12.28
C TYR A 33 -1.56 10.04 -13.74
N ALA A 34 -2.31 10.83 -14.50
CA ALA A 34 -2.43 10.69 -15.95
C ALA A 34 -1.97 11.97 -16.63
N ARG A 35 -1.11 11.81 -17.64
CA ARG A 35 -0.81 12.88 -18.59
C ARG A 35 -1.71 12.70 -19.80
N LEU A 36 -2.39 13.76 -20.20
CA LEU A 36 -3.27 13.78 -21.35
C LEU A 36 -2.72 14.70 -22.44
N SER A 37 -2.97 14.37 -23.70
CA SER A 37 -2.78 15.28 -24.83
C SER A 37 -3.77 16.44 -24.72
N SER A 38 -3.58 17.51 -25.51
CA SER A 38 -4.53 18.63 -25.55
C SER A 38 -5.94 18.25 -26.02
N GLN A 39 -6.15 17.03 -26.51
CA GLN A 39 -7.48 16.54 -26.89
C GLN A 39 -8.10 15.58 -25.86
N GLY A 40 -7.35 15.25 -24.79
CA GLY A 40 -7.81 14.35 -23.72
C GLY A 40 -7.35 12.90 -23.88
N GLU A 41 -6.56 12.57 -24.91
CA GLU A 41 -5.98 11.24 -25.08
C GLU A 41 -4.93 10.95 -24.00
N VAL A 42 -4.93 9.75 -23.43
CA VAL A 42 -3.97 9.37 -22.39
C VAL A 42 -2.58 9.12 -23.01
N GLU A 43 -1.59 9.91 -22.61
CA GLU A 43 -0.20 9.80 -23.09
C GLU A 43 0.67 8.94 -22.15
N SER A 44 0.44 9.02 -20.84
CA SER A 44 1.15 8.22 -19.83
C SER A 44 0.36 8.14 -18.53
N VAL A 45 0.50 7.03 -17.81
CA VAL A 45 -0.06 6.84 -16.46
C VAL A 45 1.05 6.46 -15.49
N TYR A 46 1.01 7.01 -14.28
CA TYR A 46 1.89 6.65 -13.17
C TYR A 46 1.06 6.39 -11.93
N VAL A 47 1.40 5.32 -11.21
CA VAL A 47 0.76 4.97 -9.94
C VAL A 47 1.75 5.25 -8.82
N VAL A 48 1.42 6.19 -7.94
CA VAL A 48 2.22 6.46 -6.74
C VAL A 48 1.59 5.73 -5.57
N ASN A 49 2.31 4.73 -5.06
CA ASN A 49 1.93 3.98 -3.88
C ASN A 49 2.57 4.64 -2.65
N GLY A 50 1.75 5.06 -1.70
CA GLY A 50 2.17 5.62 -0.43
C GLY A 50 1.84 4.69 0.73
N PHE A 51 2.77 4.60 1.67
CA PHE A 51 2.65 3.77 2.88
C PHE A 51 2.98 4.61 4.11
N GLU A 52 2.27 4.36 5.20
CA GLU A 52 2.52 5.00 6.49
C GLU A 52 2.46 3.96 7.61
N THR A 53 3.42 4.02 8.53
CA THR A 53 3.48 3.14 9.71
C THR A 53 4.11 3.86 10.90
N SER A 54 3.80 3.42 12.11
CA SER A 54 4.38 3.94 13.35
C SER A 54 5.61 3.14 13.84
N GLU A 55 5.93 2.03 13.21
CA GLU A 55 7.09 1.17 13.55
C GLU A 55 7.81 0.66 12.29
N ILE A 56 9.01 0.10 12.46
CA ILE A 56 9.73 -0.51 11.34
C ILE A 56 8.89 -1.67 10.80
N SER A 57 8.56 -1.64 9.52
CA SER A 57 7.61 -2.57 8.91
C SER A 57 8.13 -3.11 7.58
N GLU A 58 7.99 -4.43 7.38
CA GLU A 58 8.23 -5.11 6.11
C GLU A 58 6.93 -5.08 5.29
N VAL A 59 7.02 -4.65 4.04
CA VAL A 59 5.85 -4.44 3.17
C VAL A 59 5.97 -5.26 1.91
N ASN A 60 4.87 -5.94 1.57
CA ASN A 60 4.68 -6.62 0.30
C ASN A 60 3.46 -6.00 -0.39
N ASP A 61 3.70 -5.29 -1.49
CA ASP A 61 2.66 -4.64 -2.28
C ASP A 61 2.55 -5.26 -3.67
N TYR A 62 1.33 -5.51 -4.12
CA TYR A 62 1.08 -6.19 -5.39
C TYR A 62 0.55 -5.20 -6.42
N GLY A 63 1.21 -5.14 -7.56
CA GLY A 63 0.85 -4.28 -8.68
C GLY A 63 1.61 -4.69 -9.92
N LEU A 64 0.92 -4.79 -11.06
CA LEU A 64 1.54 -5.11 -12.35
C LEU A 64 2.11 -3.84 -12.97
N TYR A 65 3.44 -3.73 -12.94
CA TYR A 65 4.19 -2.58 -13.42
C TYR A 65 5.30 -3.07 -14.36
N LEU A 66 5.53 -2.30 -15.42
CA LEU A 66 6.68 -2.49 -16.31
C LEU A 66 7.96 -2.00 -15.63
N GLU A 67 7.85 -0.92 -14.86
CA GLU A 67 8.95 -0.28 -14.15
C GLU A 67 8.47 0.22 -12.78
N THR A 68 9.37 0.15 -11.80
CA THR A 68 9.15 0.71 -10.46
C THR A 68 10.32 1.55 -10.02
N MET A 69 10.04 2.66 -9.33
CA MET A 69 11.06 3.59 -8.84
C MET A 69 10.72 4.05 -7.42
N PRO A 70 11.57 3.75 -6.40
CA PRO A 70 11.45 4.37 -5.10
C PRO A 70 11.56 5.89 -5.20
N LEU A 71 10.61 6.60 -4.58
CA LEU A 71 10.63 8.06 -4.49
C LEU A 71 11.16 8.54 -3.14
N THR A 72 11.14 7.65 -2.14
CA THR A 72 11.79 7.82 -0.84
C THR A 72 13.01 6.92 -0.77
N GLN A 73 14.01 7.29 0.03
CA GLN A 73 15.14 6.40 0.29
C GLN A 73 14.62 5.12 0.96
N ALA A 74 14.81 3.98 0.29
CA ALA A 74 14.53 2.66 0.85
C ALA A 74 15.81 1.83 0.87
N GLU A 75 16.05 1.18 1.99
CA GLU A 75 16.96 0.04 2.03
C GLU A 75 16.24 -1.18 1.44
N ALA A 76 16.91 -1.90 0.55
CA ALA A 76 16.43 -3.17 -0.01
C ALA A 76 15.08 -3.14 -0.76
N PHE A 77 14.70 -2.04 -1.40
CA PHE A 77 13.56 -2.06 -2.33
C PHE A 77 13.84 -3.02 -3.50
N ALA A 78 12.93 -3.96 -3.72
CA ALA A 78 12.96 -4.89 -4.83
C ALA A 78 11.58 -4.97 -5.49
N TYR A 79 11.57 -5.20 -6.80
CA TYR A 79 10.35 -5.48 -7.54
C TYR A 79 10.56 -6.71 -8.43
N GLN A 80 9.70 -7.71 -8.26
CA GLN A 80 9.75 -8.95 -9.03
C GLN A 80 8.35 -9.54 -9.17
N ASP A 81 8.01 -10.06 -10.35
CA ASP A 81 6.80 -10.85 -10.61
C ASP A 81 5.49 -10.21 -10.11
N GLY A 82 5.35 -8.87 -10.25
CA GLY A 82 4.15 -8.16 -9.83
C GLY A 82 4.13 -7.76 -8.35
N GLN A 83 5.24 -7.92 -7.62
CA GLN A 83 5.36 -7.64 -6.20
C GLN A 83 6.51 -6.66 -5.92
N ALA A 84 6.19 -5.56 -5.24
CA ALA A 84 7.17 -4.67 -4.61
C ALA A 84 7.40 -5.13 -3.16
N HIS A 85 8.67 -5.25 -2.78
CA HIS A 85 9.10 -5.68 -1.47
C HIS A 85 10.10 -4.68 -0.89
N PHE A 86 9.88 -4.22 0.33
CA PHE A 86 10.77 -3.28 1.01
C PHE A 86 10.54 -3.27 2.52
N THR A 87 11.54 -2.77 3.26
CA THR A 87 11.42 -2.43 4.68
C THR A 87 11.40 -0.92 4.83
N MET A 88 10.43 -0.38 5.57
CA MET A 88 10.33 1.05 5.86
C MET A 88 10.46 1.34 7.35
N ALA A 89 11.07 2.48 7.68
CA ALA A 89 11.08 3.04 9.02
C ALA A 89 9.73 3.70 9.36
N PRO A 90 9.47 4.05 10.64
CA PRO A 90 8.29 4.85 11.00
C PRO A 90 8.19 6.14 10.18
N GLY A 91 6.97 6.49 9.77
CA GLY A 91 6.70 7.60 8.88
C GLY A 91 6.19 7.13 7.53
N ARG A 92 6.52 7.86 6.46
CA ARG A 92 5.99 7.62 5.12
C ARG A 92 7.04 7.09 4.15
N PHE A 93 6.62 6.16 3.30
CA PHE A 93 7.39 5.65 2.18
C PHE A 93 6.57 5.75 0.89
N TYR A 94 7.25 6.03 -0.22
CA TYR A 94 6.63 6.15 -1.52
C TYR A 94 7.46 5.46 -2.61
N TYR A 95 6.77 4.80 -3.53
CA TYR A 95 7.34 4.36 -4.79
C TYR A 95 6.35 4.59 -5.94
N GLN A 96 6.89 4.80 -7.13
CA GLN A 96 6.12 4.92 -8.37
C GLN A 96 6.15 3.58 -9.12
N GLY A 97 5.00 3.16 -9.65
CA GLY A 97 4.89 2.10 -10.64
C GLY A 97 4.37 2.65 -11.97
N THR A 98 4.95 2.19 -13.08
CA THR A 98 4.45 2.44 -14.44
C THR A 98 3.65 1.22 -14.89
N PRO A 99 2.31 1.30 -14.99
CA PRO A 99 1.47 0.16 -15.35
C PRO A 99 1.68 -0.30 -16.79
N ASP A 100 1.38 -1.57 -17.06
CA ASP A 100 1.42 -2.14 -18.42
C ASP A 100 0.33 -1.57 -19.34
N ARG A 101 -0.74 -1.02 -18.75
CA ARG A 101 -1.89 -0.44 -19.44
C ARG A 101 -2.17 0.97 -18.94
N MET A 102 -2.43 1.87 -19.88
CA MET A 102 -2.78 3.27 -19.62
C MET A 102 -4.30 3.50 -19.52
N SER A 103 -5.04 2.50 -19.01
CA SER A 103 -6.50 2.61 -18.87
C SER A 103 -6.86 3.43 -17.63
N LEU A 104 -7.69 4.44 -17.81
CA LEU A 104 -8.28 5.21 -16.71
C LEU A 104 -9.73 4.78 -16.48
N PRO A 105 -10.26 4.96 -15.25
CA PRO A 105 -11.67 4.67 -14.96
C PRO A 105 -12.63 5.69 -15.60
N TRP A 106 -12.11 6.78 -16.18
CA TRP A 106 -12.89 7.82 -16.84
C TRP A 106 -12.35 8.10 -18.23
N GLU A 107 -13.26 8.34 -19.17
CA GLU A 107 -12.95 8.97 -20.45
C GLU A 107 -12.94 10.50 -20.26
N ILE A 108 -11.88 11.15 -20.71
CA ILE A 108 -11.68 12.59 -20.58
C ILE A 108 -11.62 13.19 -21.98
N ALA A 109 -12.46 14.19 -22.25
CA ALA A 109 -12.48 14.90 -23.52
C ALA A 109 -12.30 16.40 -23.27
N MET A 110 -11.43 17.05 -24.04
CA MET A 110 -11.18 18.48 -23.96
C MET A 110 -11.70 19.21 -25.19
N ARG A 111 -12.38 20.33 -24.97
CA ARG A 111 -12.90 21.22 -26.03
C ARG A 111 -12.54 22.65 -25.68
N TYR A 112 -12.13 23.40 -26.68
CA TYR A 112 -11.71 24.79 -26.53
C TYR A 112 -12.67 25.68 -27.30
N THR A 113 -13.04 26.80 -26.70
CA THR A 113 -13.87 27.81 -27.38
C THR A 113 -13.24 29.19 -27.25
N LEU A 114 -13.31 29.96 -28.34
CA LEU A 114 -12.93 31.37 -28.36
C LEU A 114 -14.11 32.15 -28.92
N ASN A 115 -14.62 33.11 -28.14
CA ASN A 115 -15.82 33.89 -28.48
C ASN A 115 -17.07 33.02 -28.79
N GLY A 116 -17.17 31.84 -28.19
CA GLY A 116 -18.29 30.91 -28.40
C GLY A 116 -18.15 29.98 -29.60
N GLU A 117 -17.07 30.10 -30.39
CA GLU A 117 -16.75 29.17 -31.48
C GLU A 117 -15.71 28.14 -31.04
N GLU A 118 -15.88 26.88 -31.44
CA GLU A 118 -14.92 25.80 -31.14
C GLU A 118 -13.61 26.02 -31.91
N VAL A 119 -12.49 25.87 -31.21
CA VAL A 119 -11.14 26.04 -31.77
C VAL A 119 -10.25 24.86 -31.40
N MET A 120 -9.19 24.64 -32.17
CA MET A 120 -8.14 23.70 -31.78
C MET A 120 -7.19 24.37 -30.78
N PRO A 121 -6.69 23.60 -29.79
CA PRO A 121 -5.69 24.09 -28.83
C PRO A 121 -4.38 24.53 -29.49
#